data_AF-A0AAP0G8A4-F1
#
_entry.id   AF-A0AAP0G8A4-F1
#
_cell.length_a   1.000
_cell.length_b   1.000
_cell.length_c   1.000
_cell.angle_alpha   90.00
_cell.angle_beta   90.00
_cell.angle_gamma   90.00
#
_symmetry.space_group_name_H-M   'P 1'
#
loop_
_entity.id
_entity.type
_entity.pdbx_description
1 polymer ?
#
loop_
_entity_poly.entity_id
_entity_poly.type
_entity_poly.pdbx_seq_one_letter_code
_entity_poly.pdbx_strand_id
1 'polypeptide(L)'
;MADLYRNPEQVKGYASYRPNYPSELFNFIYSKTTSRRQLAWDVATGSGQAAISLSSLFDAVVATDSSPEQISQAPTHPPNVRSLVTPPS
;
A
#
# COMPACT_ATOMS: atom_id res chain seq x y z
N MET A 1 -8.57 16.75 -5.88
CA MET A 1 -7.87 15.50 -5.51
C MET A 1 -8.29 14.97 -4.14
N ALA A 2 -8.39 15.80 -3.09
CA ALA A 2 -8.80 15.34 -1.76
C ALA A 2 -10.24 14.77 -1.67
N ASP A 3 -11.16 15.24 -2.51
CA ASP A 3 -12.58 14.81 -2.46
C ASP A 3 -12.86 13.45 -3.13
N LEU A 4 -11.91 12.90 -3.92
CA LEU A 4 -12.06 11.61 -4.62
C LEU A 4 -12.10 10.40 -3.68
N TYR A 5 -11.67 10.57 -2.43
CA TYR A 5 -11.55 9.48 -1.44
C TYR A 5 -12.56 9.57 -0.30
N ARG A 6 -13.49 10.54 -0.35
CA ARG A 6 -14.53 10.74 0.69
C ARG A 6 -15.81 9.95 0.43
N ASN A 7 -16.06 9.53 -0.82
CA ASN A 7 -17.26 8.78 -1.20
C ASN A 7 -16.94 7.27 -1.30
N PRO A 8 -17.61 6.40 -0.53
CA PRO A 8 -17.39 4.94 -0.54
C PRO A 8 -17.50 4.28 -1.93
N GLU A 9 -18.44 4.75 -2.77
CA GLU A 9 -18.63 4.23 -4.14
C GLU A 9 -17.43 4.57 -5.04
N GLN A 10 -16.86 5.77 -4.87
CA GLN A 10 -15.68 6.21 -5.61
C GLN A 10 -14.42 5.48 -5.13
N VAL A 11 -14.30 5.22 -3.83
CA VAL A 11 -13.20 4.42 -3.24
C VAL A 11 -13.18 3.00 -3.82
N LYS A 12 -14.34 2.34 -3.87
CA LYS A 12 -14.48 0.98 -4.41
C LYS A 12 -14.24 0.92 -5.92
N GLY A 13 -14.77 1.89 -6.67
CA GLY A 13 -14.49 2.03 -8.11
C GLY A 13 -13.01 2.28 -8.38
N TYR A 14 -12.40 3.23 -7.68
CA TYR A 14 -10.98 3.56 -7.82
C TYR A 14 -10.08 2.35 -7.58
N ALA A 15 -10.32 1.57 -6.51
CA ALA A 15 -9.58 0.34 -6.24
C ALA A 15 -9.69 -0.69 -7.37
N SER A 16 -10.85 -0.79 -8.03
CA SER A 16 -11.12 -1.78 -9.09
C SER A 16 -10.56 -1.37 -10.46
N TYR A 17 -10.47 -0.06 -10.74
CA TYR A 17 -9.97 0.47 -12.03
C TYR A 17 -8.48 0.80 -12.01
N ARG A 18 -7.83 0.79 -10.84
CA ARG A 18 -6.41 1.11 -10.73
C ARG A 18 -5.58 0.01 -11.41
N PRO A 19 -4.70 0.35 -12.36
CA PRO A 19 -3.78 -0.62 -12.93
C PRO A 19 -2.91 -1.23 -11.82
N ASN A 20 -2.75 -2.55 -11.87
CA ASN A 20 -1.75 -3.20 -11.02
C ASN A 20 -0.35 -2.86 -11.50
N TYR A 21 0.55 -2.63 -10.55
CA TYR A 21 1.95 -2.47 -10.88
C TYR A 21 2.55 -3.80 -11.33
N PRO A 22 3.37 -3.81 -12.40
CA PRO A 22 4.09 -5.01 -12.82
C PRO A 22 5.10 -5.44 -11.75
N SER A 23 5.36 -6.75 -11.64
CA SER A 23 6.28 -7.28 -10.62
C SER A 23 7.73 -6.80 -10.86
N GLU A 24 8.08 -6.50 -12.10
CA GLU A 24 9.35 -5.94 -12.55
C GLU A 24 9.67 -4.61 -11.87
N LEU A 25 8.66 -3.79 -11.58
CA LEU A 25 8.85 -2.54 -10.84
C LEU A 25 9.40 -2.81 -9.44
N PHE A 26 8.76 -3.72 -8.71
CA PHE A 26 9.16 -4.04 -7.34
C PHE A 26 10.49 -4.80 -7.30
N ASN A 27 10.74 -5.67 -8.27
CA ASN A 27 12.04 -6.33 -8.44
C ASN A 27 13.16 -5.31 -8.70
N PHE A 28 12.89 -4.28 -9.51
CA PHE A 28 13.84 -3.19 -9.73
C PHE A 28 14.05 -2.32 -8.50
N ILE A 29 13.02 -2.03 -7.71
CA ILE A 29 13.17 -1.30 -6.43
C ILE A 29 14.01 -2.14 -5.46
N TYR A 30 13.66 -3.42 -5.31
CA TYR A 30 14.36 -4.36 -4.45
C TYR A 30 15.84 -4.48 -4.87
N SER A 31 16.11 -4.75 -6.14
CA SER A 31 17.19 -4.18 -6.94
C SER A 31 18.25 -3.33 -6.24
N LYS A 32 17.81 -2.13 -5.87
CA LYS A 32 18.64 -1.01 -5.44
C LYS A 32 18.90 -0.95 -3.94
N THR A 33 18.37 -1.89 -3.17
CA THR A 33 18.55 -1.92 -1.71
C THR A 33 19.85 -2.66 -1.33
N THR A 34 20.68 -2.08 -0.47
CA THR A 34 22.09 -2.51 -0.28
C THR A 34 22.38 -3.34 0.97
N SER A 35 21.44 -3.44 1.92
CA SER A 35 21.62 -4.08 3.23
C SER A 35 20.48 -5.07 3.56
N ARG A 36 20.51 -5.75 4.72
CA ARG A 36 19.44 -6.67 5.18
C ARG A 36 18.07 -5.97 5.10
N ARG A 37 17.18 -6.54 4.29
CA ARG A 37 15.98 -5.90 3.75
C ARG A 37 14.78 -6.19 4.64
N GLN A 38 14.83 -5.62 5.83
CA GLN A 38 13.90 -5.97 6.91
C GLN A 38 12.54 -5.26 6.80
N LEU A 39 12.48 -4.07 6.20
CA LEU A 39 11.28 -3.25 6.22
C LEU A 39 11.12 -2.42 4.94
N ALA A 40 9.95 -2.50 4.33
CA ALA A 40 9.46 -1.52 3.37
C ALA A 40 8.40 -0.62 4.01
N TRP A 41 8.38 0.65 3.61
CA TRP A 41 7.31 1.59 3.97
C TRP A 41 6.56 2.00 2.69
N ASP A 42 5.28 1.65 2.63
CA ASP A 42 4.36 2.05 1.57
C ASP A 42 3.57 3.29 2.03
N VAL A 43 3.90 4.46 1.46
CA VAL A 43 3.33 5.76 1.83
C VAL A 43 2.14 6.08 0.94
N ALA A 44 1.04 6.57 1.53
CA ALA A 44 -0.23 6.77 0.84
C ALA A 44 -0.69 5.47 0.15
N THR A 45 -0.69 4.39 0.94
CA THR A 45 -0.91 3.02 0.46
C THR A 45 -2.30 2.81 -0.13
N GLY A 46 -3.27 3.69 0.17
CA GLY A 46 -4.67 3.52 -0.18
C GLY A 46 -5.19 2.20 0.37
N SER A 47 -5.73 1.36 -0.51
CA SER A 47 -6.17 0.00 -0.21
C SER A 47 -5.04 -1.05 -0.29
N GLY A 48 -3.78 -0.65 -0.41
CA GLY A 48 -2.63 -1.50 -0.16
C GLY A 48 -2.18 -2.42 -1.29
N GLN A 49 -2.50 -2.10 -2.56
CA GLN A 49 -2.07 -2.94 -3.69
C GLN A 49 -0.54 -3.04 -3.79
N ALA A 50 0.20 -1.95 -3.54
CA ALA A 50 1.66 -1.96 -3.58
C ALA A 50 2.26 -2.69 -2.36
N ALA A 51 1.69 -2.49 -1.16
CA ALA A 51 2.08 -3.21 0.05
C ALA A 51 2.05 -4.74 -0.11
N ILE A 52 1.09 -5.28 -0.86
CA ILE A 52 1.04 -6.72 -1.17
C ILE A 52 2.25 -7.15 -2.00
N SER A 53 2.58 -6.43 -3.07
CA SER A 53 3.77 -6.77 -3.88
C SER A 53 5.07 -6.63 -3.09
N LEU A 54 5.18 -5.60 -2.25
CA LEU A 54 6.33 -5.40 -1.35
C LEU A 54 6.46 -6.53 -0.32
N SER A 55 5.36 -7.10 0.17
CA SER A 55 5.38 -8.17 1.19
C SER A 55 6.04 -9.47 0.70
N SER A 56 6.14 -9.66 -0.61
CA SER A 56 6.83 -10.81 -1.20
C SER A 56 8.36 -10.65 -1.27
N LEU A 57 8.87 -9.42 -1.06
CA LEU A 57 10.28 -9.06 -1.20
C LEU A 57 10.92 -8.63 0.11
N PHE A 58 10.15 -8.14 1.08
CA PHE A 58 10.65 -7.60 2.35
C PHE A 58 10.13 -8.39 3.55
N ASP A 59 10.93 -8.49 4.62
CA ASP A 59 10.56 -9.23 5.84
C ASP A 59 9.33 -8.62 6.54
N ALA A 60 9.18 -7.30 6.46
CA ALA A 60 8.02 -6.56 6.96
C ALA A 60 7.65 -5.40 6.03
N VAL A 61 6.37 -5.04 6.02
CA VAL A 61 5.84 -3.86 5.33
C VAL A 61 4.98 -3.05 6.29
N VAL A 62 5.26 -1.75 6.40
CA VAL A 62 4.36 -0.79 7.03
C VAL A 62 3.66 -0.03 5.90
N ALA A 63 2.34 0.00 5.92
CA ALA A 63 1.52 0.65 4.91
C ALA A 63 0.71 1.77 5.60
N THR A 64 0.94 3.03 5.22
CA THR A 64 0.29 4.18 5.86
C THR A 64 -0.58 4.94 4.88
N ASP A 65 -1.76 5.36 5.33
CA ASP A 65 -2.62 6.31 4.60
C ASP A 65 -3.26 7.30 5.57
N SER A 66 -3.65 8.48 5.09
CA SER A 66 -4.37 9.47 5.91
C SER A 66 -5.87 9.22 5.96
N SER A 67 -6.42 8.40 5.05
CA SER A 67 -7.83 8.01 5.02
C SER A 67 -8.08 6.72 5.81
N PRO A 68 -8.84 6.77 6.92
CA PRO A 68 -9.32 5.57 7.59
C PRO A 68 -10.14 4.66 6.68
N GLU A 69 -10.91 5.23 5.76
CA GLU A 69 -11.76 4.50 4.83
C GLU A 69 -10.91 3.63 3.91
N GLN A 70 -9.81 4.16 3.37
CA GLN A 70 -8.87 3.41 2.53
C GLN A 70 -8.25 2.22 3.30
N ILE A 71 -7.78 2.46 4.52
CA ILE A 71 -7.20 1.41 5.37
C ILE A 71 -8.26 0.33 5.72
N SER A 72 -9.51 0.71 5.94
CA SER A 72 -10.61 -0.24 6.23
C SER A 72 -10.97 -1.14 5.04
N GLN A 73 -10.76 -0.64 3.81
CA GLN A 73 -11.03 -1.36 2.57
C GLN A 73 -9.82 -2.15 2.06
N ALA A 74 -8.69 -2.08 2.77
CA ALA A 74 -7.52 -2.83 2.40
C ALA A 74 -7.79 -4.35 2.54
N PRO A 75 -7.40 -5.18 1.55
CA PRO A 75 -7.58 -6.63 1.63
C PRO A 75 -6.96 -7.20 2.91
N THR A 76 -7.42 -8.36 3.38
CA THR A 76 -6.70 -9.10 4.41
C THR A 76 -5.27 -9.34 3.95
N HIS A 77 -4.33 -8.60 4.52
CA HIS A 77 -2.95 -8.61 4.06
C HIS A 77 -2.20 -9.85 4.59
N PRO A 78 -1.08 -10.21 3.94
CA PRO A 78 -0.12 -11.15 4.48
C PRO A 78 0.31 -10.77 5.91
N PRO A 79 0.71 -11.74 6.76
CA PRO A 79 0.98 -11.50 8.19
C PRO A 79 2.15 -10.53 8.44
N ASN A 80 2.99 -10.29 7.45
CA ASN A 80 4.10 -9.34 7.51
C ASN A 80 3.74 -7.91 7.06
N VAL A 81 2.47 -7.60 6.82
CA VAL A 81 2.00 -6.25 6.46
C VAL A 81 1.21 -5.63 7.61
N ARG A 82 1.58 -4.41 8.00
CA ARG A 82 0.89 -3.61 9.01
C ARG A 82 0.34 -2.32 8.39
N SER A 83 -0.99 -2.23 8.31
CA SER A 83 -1.69 -1.05 7.81
C SER A 83 -2.04 -0.08 8.95
N LEU A 84 -1.75 1.21 8.77
CA LEU A 84 -1.89 2.26 9.79
C LEU A 84 -2.51 3.53 9.21
N VAL A 85 -3.39 4.16 9.98
CA VAL A 85 -3.87 5.53 9.67
C VAL A 85 -2.89 6.54 10.24
N THR A 86 -2.39 7.45 9.40
CA THR A 86 -1.56 8.59 9.81
C THR A 86 -2.30 9.90 9.55
N PRO A 87 -2.90 10.52 10.57
CA PRO A 87 -3.64 11.76 10.40
C PRO A 87 -2.70 12.92 9.97
N PRO A 88 -3.19 13.87 9.17
CA PRO A 88 -2.43 15.08 8.84
C PRO A 88 -2.19 15.92 10.09
N SER A 89 -0.96 16.46 10.22
CA SER A 89 -0.49 17.33 11.30
C SER A 89 -1.18 18.69 11.34
#